data_AF-A0A936BS13-F1
#
_entry.id   AF-A0A936BS13-F1
#
_cell.length_a   1.000
_cell.length_b   1.000
_cell.length_c   1.000
_cell.angle_alpha   90.00
_cell.angle_beta   90.00
_cell.angle_gamma   90.00
#
_symmetry.space_group_name_H-M   'P 1'
#
loop_
_entity.id
_entity.type
_entity.pdbx_description
1 polymer ?
#
loop_
_entity_poly.entity_id
_entity_poly.type
_entity_poly.pdbx_seq_one_letter_code
_entity_poly.pdbx_strand_id
1 'polypeptide(L)'
;MTPPFSRLLAVASLLLMLAAPPAHALIDANHDGVSDVWAALYPIAGAPTADPDRDGATNLAESIAGTDPLDASDHLAVVAEVDPGTIYSASSKGDIVLRWWGLLNKRYRIQSSTDLRSWGTFNQVIGLDRECRVTVKNRYVPPADKPTQPDPEVRKYYRVVAFDYDSNTNGATDWEEANRLPATDPFAGARTALASPLIPFALCFANANWMIAPAEQIALSQKAGYSGLVVSSYDVDAGRLKKFADHADVVSGKFRIPAMLWWTNTSPLTAATLVNTINPVLDQAVRMDMALWVVIDDIAPDPVPTDYKCNSPENVALALAKLHVIADACAAKQARLVLYPHAGTTFIDTEEALTVYQQLAALGHPEVRLSLHLCHEQAAGAMGRIATTVANAAPYLVLASVDGSNSWADIKPLDQGSYDPTPFLRVLADVGYTGPMVLHTYALRDPRLDDHLVRSLIRWNQLVAAP
;
A
#
# COMPACT_ATOMS: atom_id res chain seq x y z
N MET A 1 39.74 1.98 54.92
CA MET A 1 38.83 0.96 54.35
C MET A 1 37.56 1.67 53.92
N THR A 2 37.49 2.05 52.66
CA THR A 2 36.36 2.72 52.01
C THR A 2 35.87 1.82 50.88
N PRO A 3 34.61 1.37 50.85
CA PRO A 3 34.06 0.61 49.73
C PRO A 3 33.51 1.56 48.64
N PRO A 4 33.27 1.03 47.43
CA PRO A 4 33.50 1.78 46.19
C PRO A 4 32.25 2.43 45.58
N PHE A 5 32.56 3.36 44.68
CA PHE A 5 31.71 4.06 43.73
C PHE A 5 30.75 3.13 42.95
N SER A 6 29.44 3.39 43.05
CA SER A 6 28.45 3.05 42.03
C SER A 6 28.24 4.27 41.13
N ARG A 7 28.86 4.26 39.94
CA ARG A 7 28.55 5.22 38.88
C ARG A 7 27.21 4.83 38.26
N LEU A 8 26.14 5.55 38.61
CA LEU A 8 24.93 5.60 37.78
C LEU A 8 25.30 6.29 36.46
N LEU A 9 25.38 5.53 35.38
CA LEU A 9 25.23 6.06 34.03
C LEU A 9 23.75 6.39 33.85
N ALA A 10 23.38 7.65 34.06
CA ALA A 10 22.13 8.19 33.56
C ALA A 10 22.26 8.28 32.04
N VAL A 11 21.71 7.30 31.32
CA VAL A 11 21.44 7.40 29.89
C VAL A 11 20.32 8.43 29.76
N ALA A 12 20.69 9.66 29.42
CA ALA A 12 19.73 10.66 28.99
C ALA A 12 19.17 10.24 27.63
N SER A 13 18.06 9.51 27.64
CA SER A 13 17.25 9.28 26.45
C SER A 13 16.67 10.62 26.00
N LEU A 14 17.35 11.26 25.05
CA LEU A 14 16.86 12.43 24.35
C LEU A 14 15.70 11.97 23.45
N LEU A 15 14.50 11.91 24.02
CA LEU A 15 13.26 11.88 23.24
C LEU A 15 13.19 13.21 22.49
N LEU A 16 13.58 13.22 21.21
CA LEU A 16 13.11 14.22 20.26
C LEU A 16 11.59 14.02 20.17
N MET A 17 10.84 14.74 20.99
CA MET A 17 9.49 15.09 20.60
C MET A 17 9.62 15.96 19.36
N LEU A 18 9.29 15.42 18.19
CA LEU A 18 8.96 16.24 17.04
C LEU A 18 7.72 17.05 17.43
N ALA A 19 7.91 18.20 18.05
CA ALA A 19 6.97 19.28 17.92
C ALA A 19 6.89 19.56 16.42
N ALA A 20 5.72 19.34 15.82
CA ALA A 20 5.51 19.71 14.43
C ALA A 20 5.91 21.18 14.28
N PRO A 21 6.79 21.53 13.33
CA PRO A 21 7.04 22.93 13.07
C PRO A 21 5.70 23.60 12.71
N PRO A 22 5.49 24.86 13.11
CA PRO A 22 4.37 25.65 12.62
C PRO A 22 4.33 25.61 11.08
N ALA A 23 3.13 25.40 10.53
CA ALA A 23 2.86 25.44 9.10
C ALA A 23 3.03 26.90 8.63
N HIS A 24 4.26 27.26 8.27
CA HIS A 24 4.54 28.47 7.53
C HIS A 24 4.54 28.11 6.05
N ALA A 25 4.02 29.01 5.22
CA ALA A 25 4.29 28.94 3.80
C ALA A 25 5.82 28.95 3.57
N LEU A 26 6.29 28.17 2.60
CA LEU A 26 7.71 28.15 2.27
C LEU A 26 8.11 29.41 1.48
N ILE A 27 7.20 29.90 0.63
CA ILE A 27 7.33 31.18 -0.07
C ILE A 27 6.48 32.22 0.68
N ASP A 28 7.10 32.87 1.65
CA ASP A 28 6.55 33.95 2.48
C ASP A 28 7.60 35.07 2.63
N ALA A 29 7.78 35.87 1.59
CA ALA A 29 8.80 36.91 1.53
C ALA A 29 8.47 38.11 2.42
N ASN A 30 7.19 38.32 2.74
CA ASN A 30 6.73 39.41 3.57
C ASN A 30 6.64 39.04 5.07
N HIS A 31 6.82 37.75 5.40
CA HIS A 31 6.79 37.14 6.73
C HIS A 31 5.45 37.35 7.48
N ASP A 32 4.34 37.36 6.76
CA ASP A 32 3.00 37.49 7.34
C ASP A 32 2.32 36.12 7.60
N GLY A 33 2.99 35.02 7.23
CA GLY A 33 2.53 33.65 7.38
C GLY A 33 1.65 33.15 6.24
N VAL A 34 1.20 34.03 5.33
CA VAL A 34 0.43 33.70 4.13
C VAL A 34 1.41 33.40 2.99
N SER A 35 1.10 32.40 2.19
CA SER A 35 1.89 32.11 0.99
C SER A 35 1.77 33.26 -0.01
N ASP A 36 2.90 33.78 -0.50
CA ASP A 36 2.91 34.77 -1.58
C ASP A 36 2.29 34.21 -2.88
N VAL A 37 2.39 32.88 -3.04
CA VAL A 37 1.78 32.13 -4.14
C VAL A 37 0.26 32.02 -3.98
N TRP A 38 -0.24 31.96 -2.75
CA TRP A 38 -1.67 32.08 -2.50
C TRP A 38 -2.15 33.54 -2.65
N ALA A 39 -1.43 34.50 -2.04
CA ALA A 39 -1.84 35.91 -1.99
C ALA A 39 -2.01 36.58 -3.36
N ALA A 40 -1.11 36.32 -4.31
CA ALA A 40 -1.29 36.83 -5.69
C ALA A 40 -2.21 35.98 -6.60
N LEU A 41 -2.71 34.81 -6.16
CA LEU A 41 -3.88 34.17 -6.80
C LEU A 41 -5.14 34.91 -6.38
N TYR A 42 -5.16 35.38 -5.12
CA TYR A 42 -6.28 36.09 -4.51
C TYR A 42 -5.90 37.51 -4.05
N PRO A 43 -5.53 38.42 -4.98
CA PRO A 43 -4.94 39.72 -4.64
C PRO A 43 -5.87 40.66 -3.85
N ILE A 44 -7.16 40.33 -3.77
CA ILE A 44 -8.18 41.12 -3.06
C ILE A 44 -8.61 40.49 -1.72
N ALA A 45 -8.01 39.38 -1.30
CA ALA A 45 -8.33 38.71 -0.04
C ALA A 45 -8.04 39.60 1.19
N GLY A 46 -6.99 40.43 1.14
CA GLY A 46 -6.65 41.35 2.21
C GLY A 46 -5.72 40.75 3.27
N ALA A 47 -5.86 41.19 4.52
CA ALA A 47 -4.94 40.84 5.61
C ALA A 47 -5.01 39.36 6.02
N PRO A 48 -3.97 38.76 6.61
CA PRO A 48 -3.98 37.34 7.03
C PRO A 48 -5.13 36.93 7.97
N THR A 49 -5.65 37.88 8.76
CA THR A 49 -6.77 37.67 9.69
C THR A 49 -8.14 38.05 9.11
N ALA A 50 -8.20 38.49 7.85
CA ALA A 50 -9.47 38.80 7.20
C ALA A 50 -10.18 37.52 6.75
N ASP A 51 -11.49 37.63 6.56
CA ASP A 51 -12.43 36.59 6.14
C ASP A 51 -13.39 37.29 5.16
N PRO A 52 -13.04 37.36 3.85
CA PRO A 52 -13.76 38.18 2.88
C PRO A 52 -15.15 37.63 2.52
N ASP A 53 -15.27 36.31 2.46
CA ASP A 53 -16.48 35.59 2.04
C ASP A 53 -17.39 35.16 3.21
N ARG A 54 -16.90 35.28 4.45
CA ARG A 54 -17.61 35.07 5.72
C ARG A 54 -17.97 33.62 5.98
N ASP A 55 -17.11 32.70 5.56
CA ASP A 55 -17.23 31.28 5.86
C ASP A 55 -16.66 30.91 7.25
N GLY A 56 -15.93 31.85 7.87
CA GLY A 56 -15.30 31.70 9.19
C GLY A 56 -13.84 31.23 9.14
N ALA A 57 -13.27 31.02 7.95
CA ALA A 57 -11.85 30.82 7.75
C ALA A 57 -11.16 32.18 7.54
N THR A 58 -9.97 32.34 8.12
CA THR A 58 -9.16 33.52 7.84
C THR A 58 -8.28 33.26 6.63
N ASN A 59 -7.89 34.29 5.88
CA ASN A 59 -6.93 34.18 4.77
C ASN A 59 -5.67 33.36 5.12
N LEU A 60 -5.16 33.45 6.36
CA LEU A 60 -4.05 32.59 6.82
C LEU A 60 -4.42 31.10 6.85
N ALA A 61 -5.61 30.76 7.38
CA ALA A 61 -6.09 29.38 7.45
C ALA A 61 -6.36 28.83 6.04
N GLU A 62 -6.94 29.66 5.17
CA GLU A 62 -7.21 29.31 3.78
C GLU A 62 -5.94 29.17 2.96
N SER A 63 -4.93 30.00 3.17
CA SER A 63 -3.62 29.85 2.53
C SER A 63 -2.95 28.52 2.89
N ILE A 64 -3.04 28.11 4.16
CA ILE A 64 -2.53 26.82 4.62
C ILE A 64 -3.38 25.67 4.04
N ALA A 65 -4.70 25.85 3.97
CA ALA A 65 -5.63 24.87 3.42
C ALA A 65 -5.54 24.75 1.88
N GLY A 66 -5.12 25.81 1.20
CA GLY A 66 -5.07 25.94 -0.26
C GLY A 66 -6.39 26.36 -0.92
N THR A 67 -7.31 27.00 -0.20
CA THR A 67 -8.69 27.29 -0.63
C THR A 67 -8.88 28.73 -1.15
N ASP A 68 -9.99 29.02 -1.84
CA ASP A 68 -10.35 30.34 -2.38
C ASP A 68 -11.04 31.24 -1.33
N PRO A 69 -10.40 32.35 -0.89
CA PRO A 69 -10.92 33.26 0.15
C PRO A 69 -12.10 34.14 -0.29
N LEU A 70 -12.55 33.98 -1.53
CA LEU A 70 -13.66 34.70 -2.11
C LEU A 70 -14.86 33.79 -2.39
N ASP A 71 -14.75 32.48 -2.15
CA ASP A 71 -15.79 31.49 -2.34
C ASP A 71 -16.05 30.71 -1.05
N ALA A 72 -17.11 31.10 -0.33
CA ALA A 72 -17.49 30.48 0.93
C ALA A 72 -17.81 28.97 0.85
N SER A 73 -17.89 28.39 -0.36
CA SER A 73 -18.04 26.95 -0.57
C SER A 73 -16.71 26.20 -0.70
N ASP A 74 -15.61 26.88 -1.00
CA ASP A 74 -14.27 26.33 -1.06
C ASP A 74 -13.55 26.59 0.26
N HIS A 75 -13.78 25.71 1.25
CA HIS A 75 -13.09 25.78 2.53
C HIS A 75 -12.86 24.40 3.11
N LEU A 76 -11.95 24.29 4.09
CA LEU A 76 -11.70 23.03 4.79
C LEU A 76 -12.84 22.68 5.75
N ALA A 77 -13.93 22.15 5.20
CA ALA A 77 -15.09 21.66 5.94
C ALA A 77 -14.89 20.19 6.34
N VAL A 78 -14.76 19.92 7.64
CA VAL A 78 -14.71 18.55 8.17
C VAL A 78 -16.08 18.15 8.67
N VAL A 79 -16.66 17.12 8.06
CA VAL A 79 -17.90 16.49 8.52
C VAL A 79 -17.56 15.22 9.29
N ALA A 80 -18.15 15.03 10.46
CA ALA A 80 -18.05 13.82 11.24
C ALA A 80 -19.42 13.11 11.27
N GLU A 81 -19.47 11.88 10.75
CA GLU A 81 -20.70 11.08 10.68
C GLU A 81 -20.48 9.74 11.39
N VAL A 82 -21.54 9.17 11.97
CA VAL A 82 -21.49 7.79 12.48
C VAL A 82 -21.55 6.84 11.29
N ASP A 83 -20.63 5.87 11.21
CA ASP A 83 -20.63 4.83 10.17
C ASP A 83 -21.90 3.99 10.29
N PRO A 84 -22.85 4.08 9.33
CA PRO A 84 -24.13 3.38 9.41
C PRO A 84 -23.97 1.85 9.42
N GLY A 85 -22.87 1.31 8.89
CA GLY A 85 -22.56 -0.12 8.92
C GLY A 85 -22.19 -0.65 10.31
N THR A 86 -21.93 0.24 11.27
CA THR A 86 -21.48 -0.13 12.63
C THR A 86 -22.52 0.15 13.72
N ILE A 87 -23.67 0.73 13.37
CA ILE A 87 -24.75 1.09 14.31
C ILE A 87 -25.44 -0.16 14.89
N TYR A 88 -25.38 -1.31 14.21
CA TYR A 88 -26.14 -2.53 14.57
C TYR A 88 -25.34 -3.62 15.30
N SER A 89 -24.06 -3.39 15.64
CA SER A 89 -23.27 -4.38 16.39
C SER A 89 -23.26 -4.06 17.88
N ALA A 90 -23.58 -5.05 18.72
CA ALA A 90 -23.51 -4.94 20.18
C ALA A 90 -22.09 -4.62 20.73
N SER A 91 -21.06 -4.64 19.86
CA SER A 91 -19.65 -4.35 20.17
C SER A 91 -19.12 -3.03 19.59
N SER A 92 -19.98 -2.21 18.97
CA SER A 92 -19.62 -0.93 18.37
C SER A 92 -20.63 0.14 18.79
N LYS A 93 -20.16 1.22 19.43
CA LYS A 93 -20.99 2.40 19.75
C LYS A 93 -21.14 3.33 18.53
N GLY A 94 -21.03 2.81 17.31
CA GLY A 94 -20.91 3.57 16.07
C GLY A 94 -19.50 4.14 15.87
N ASP A 95 -18.75 3.61 14.90
CA ASP A 95 -17.48 4.21 14.47
C ASP A 95 -17.75 5.59 13.88
N ILE A 96 -16.79 6.52 13.98
CA ILE A 96 -16.93 7.87 13.42
C ILE A 96 -16.13 7.92 12.11
N VAL A 97 -16.74 8.42 11.05
CA VAL A 97 -16.07 8.73 9.78
C VAL A 97 -15.89 10.23 9.69
N LEU A 98 -14.63 10.68 9.65
CA LEU A 98 -14.28 12.04 9.30
C LEU A 98 -14.21 12.14 7.78
N ARG A 99 -14.89 13.12 7.18
CA ARG A 99 -14.95 13.40 5.74
C ARG A 99 -14.60 14.86 5.48
N TRP A 100 -13.80 15.13 4.47
CA TRP A 100 -13.47 16.49 4.02
C TRP A 100 -13.04 16.43 2.55
N TRP A 101 -13.11 17.55 1.82
CA TRP A 101 -12.52 17.62 0.49
C TRP A 101 -10.99 17.79 0.61
N GLY A 102 -10.23 16.87 0.02
CA GLY A 102 -8.77 16.91 0.02
C GLY A 102 -8.23 17.43 -1.30
N LEU A 103 -7.68 18.64 -1.30
CA LEU A 103 -7.05 19.26 -2.47
C LEU A 103 -5.84 18.47 -2.93
N LEU A 104 -5.62 18.39 -4.25
CA LEU A 104 -4.46 17.71 -4.81
C LEU A 104 -3.16 18.22 -4.18
N ASN A 105 -2.31 17.29 -3.75
CA ASN A 105 -0.98 17.53 -3.18
C ASN A 105 -0.95 18.29 -1.83
N LYS A 106 -2.07 18.78 -1.31
CA LYS A 106 -2.13 19.23 0.10
C LYS A 106 -2.07 18.03 1.04
N ARG A 107 -1.55 18.23 2.25
CA ARG A 107 -1.49 17.17 3.26
C ARG A 107 -2.38 17.50 4.44
N TYR A 108 -2.96 16.46 5.01
CA TYR A 108 -3.91 16.54 6.10
C TYR A 108 -3.43 15.68 7.25
N ARG A 109 -3.31 16.27 8.43
CA ARG A 109 -3.01 15.57 9.67
C ARG A 109 -4.27 15.46 10.49
N ILE A 110 -4.69 14.23 10.76
CA ILE A 110 -5.77 13.95 11.68
C ILE A 110 -5.12 13.89 13.05
N GLN A 111 -5.52 14.80 13.92
CA GLN A 111 -5.01 14.87 15.28
C GLN A 111 -6.08 14.40 16.26
N SER A 112 -5.64 13.74 17.33
CA SER A 112 -6.49 13.33 18.44
C SER A 112 -6.04 13.96 19.76
N SER A 113 -7.00 14.28 20.61
CA SER A 113 -6.76 14.84 21.94
C SER A 113 -7.72 14.22 22.96
N THR A 114 -7.29 14.13 24.22
CA THR A 114 -8.14 13.72 25.35
C THR A 114 -8.58 14.91 26.21
N ASP A 115 -8.01 16.09 25.98
CA ASP A 115 -8.18 17.28 26.83
C ASP A 115 -8.44 18.59 26.05
N LEU A 116 -8.53 18.51 24.71
CA LEU A 116 -8.62 19.63 23.75
C LEU A 116 -7.40 20.58 23.74
N ARG A 117 -6.34 20.27 24.48
CA ARG A 117 -5.14 21.10 24.63
C ARG A 117 -3.92 20.43 24.01
N SER A 118 -3.73 19.17 24.35
CA SER A 118 -2.62 18.33 23.89
C SER A 118 -3.09 17.51 22.70
N TRP A 119 -2.49 17.77 21.53
CA TRP A 119 -2.87 17.12 20.28
C TRP A 119 -1.74 16.21 19.78
N GLY A 120 -2.04 14.92 19.61
CA GLY A 120 -1.16 13.95 18.97
C GLY A 120 -1.60 13.64 17.55
N THR A 121 -0.68 13.22 16.69
CA THR A 121 -1.03 12.72 15.35
C THR A 121 -1.70 11.36 15.48
N PHE A 122 -2.93 11.24 14.98
CA PHE A 122 -3.65 9.98 14.84
C PHE A 122 -3.43 9.35 13.46
N ASN A 123 -3.51 10.15 12.40
CA ASN A 123 -3.34 9.70 11.03
C ASN A 123 -2.85 10.85 10.12
N GLN A 124 -2.36 10.53 8.93
CA GLN A 124 -2.04 11.51 7.89
C GLN A 124 -2.59 11.03 6.53
N VAL A 125 -3.04 11.99 5.72
CA VAL A 125 -3.62 11.75 4.40
C VAL A 125 -3.06 12.79 3.44
N ILE A 126 -2.72 12.39 2.22
CA ILE A 126 -2.42 13.30 1.12
C ILE A 126 -3.72 13.53 0.35
N GLY A 127 -4.05 14.77 0.03
CA GLY A 127 -5.20 15.13 -0.76
C GLY A 127 -4.97 14.82 -2.24
N LEU A 128 -6.02 14.35 -2.88
CA LEU A 128 -5.98 13.74 -4.22
C LEU A 128 -7.11 14.30 -5.10
N ASP A 129 -7.45 15.57 -4.88
CA ASP A 129 -8.59 16.29 -5.48
C ASP A 129 -9.93 15.56 -5.36
N ARG A 130 -10.25 15.15 -4.14
CA ARG A 130 -11.47 14.37 -3.86
C ARG A 130 -11.77 14.36 -2.38
N GLU A 131 -12.95 13.85 -2.04
CA GLU A 131 -13.28 13.58 -0.65
C GLU A 131 -12.31 12.56 0.00
N CYS A 132 -11.63 13.01 1.04
CA CYS A 132 -10.87 12.20 1.97
C CYS A 132 -11.77 11.64 3.06
N ARG A 133 -11.46 10.42 3.52
CA ARG A 133 -12.18 9.76 4.62
C ARG A 133 -11.24 9.08 5.60
N VAL A 134 -11.47 9.26 6.89
CA VAL A 134 -10.77 8.52 7.95
C VAL A 134 -11.76 8.00 8.96
N THR A 135 -11.80 6.67 9.12
CA THR A 135 -12.61 6.01 10.14
C THR A 135 -11.85 5.97 11.47
N VAL A 136 -12.45 6.57 12.48
CA VAL A 136 -12.07 6.46 13.88
C VAL A 136 -12.85 5.33 14.52
N LYS A 137 -12.15 4.30 14.97
CA LYS A 137 -12.78 3.18 15.68
C LYS A 137 -13.24 3.61 17.06
N ASN A 138 -14.54 3.51 17.30
CA ASN A 138 -15.17 3.79 18.58
C ASN A 138 -15.38 2.48 19.35
N ARG A 139 -14.32 1.67 19.42
CA ARG A 139 -14.28 0.39 20.14
C ARG A 139 -13.21 0.46 21.22
N TYR A 140 -13.63 0.28 22.46
CA TYR A 140 -12.71 -0.10 23.50
C TYR A 140 -12.38 -1.58 23.37
N VAL A 141 -11.10 -1.88 23.11
CA VAL A 141 -10.59 -3.25 23.16
C VAL A 141 -9.88 -3.40 24.50
N PRO A 142 -10.42 -4.18 25.44
CA PRO A 142 -9.75 -4.42 26.71
C PRO A 142 -8.38 -5.10 26.45
N PRO A 143 -7.37 -4.81 27.29
CA PRO A 143 -6.10 -5.52 27.24
C PRO A 143 -6.30 -7.04 27.30
N ALA A 144 -5.48 -7.81 26.58
CA ALA A 144 -5.60 -9.27 26.51
C ALA A 144 -5.47 -9.95 27.89
N ASP A 145 -4.72 -9.34 28.80
CA ASP A 145 -4.55 -9.74 30.20
C ASP A 145 -5.73 -9.34 31.11
N LYS A 146 -6.63 -8.48 30.63
CA LYS A 146 -7.80 -7.97 31.37
C LYS A 146 -9.05 -7.88 30.48
N PRO A 147 -9.53 -9.02 29.95
CA PRO A 147 -10.62 -9.06 28.95
C PRO A 147 -11.96 -8.53 29.47
N THR A 148 -12.12 -8.42 30.78
CA THR A 148 -13.32 -7.90 31.46
C THR A 148 -13.18 -6.45 31.93
N GLN A 149 -12.05 -5.78 31.63
CA GLN A 149 -11.86 -4.40 32.02
C GLN A 149 -12.95 -3.53 31.36
N PRO A 150 -13.66 -2.68 32.12
CA PRO A 150 -14.61 -1.75 31.53
C PRO A 150 -13.86 -0.67 30.74
N ASP A 151 -14.51 -0.17 29.68
CA ASP A 151 -14.04 0.99 28.92
C ASP A 151 -13.77 2.17 29.88
N PRO A 152 -12.55 2.73 29.93
CA PRO A 152 -12.23 3.85 30.80
C PRO A 152 -12.93 5.16 30.42
N GLU A 153 -13.81 5.15 29.40
CA GLU A 153 -14.57 6.31 28.91
C GLU A 153 -13.69 7.56 28.71
N VAL A 154 -12.52 7.37 28.09
CA VAL A 154 -11.67 8.50 27.70
C VAL A 154 -12.29 9.15 26.48
N ARG A 155 -12.97 10.29 26.69
CA ARG A 155 -13.44 11.13 25.58
C ARG A 155 -12.24 11.50 24.70
N LYS A 156 -12.34 11.19 23.41
CA LYS A 156 -11.37 11.59 22.41
C LYS A 156 -12.00 12.61 21.47
N TYR A 157 -11.26 13.66 21.21
CA TYR A 157 -11.60 14.71 20.27
C TYR A 157 -10.68 14.57 19.05
N TYR A 158 -11.22 14.84 17.88
CA TYR A 158 -10.49 14.74 16.62
C TYR A 158 -10.61 16.05 15.86
N ARG A 159 -9.52 16.43 15.16
CA ARG A 159 -9.54 17.51 14.18
C ARG A 159 -8.69 17.13 12.98
N VAL A 160 -9.03 17.67 11.82
CA VAL A 160 -8.22 17.58 10.61
C VAL A 160 -7.51 18.92 10.43
N VAL A 161 -6.21 18.88 10.18
CA VAL A 161 -5.38 20.08 9.99
C VAL A 161 -4.69 19.95 8.65
N ALA A 162 -4.93 20.87 7.73
CA ALA A 162 -4.13 20.99 6.52
C ALA A 162 -2.72 21.51 6.87
N PHE A 163 -1.73 21.06 6.12
CA PHE A 163 -0.37 21.58 6.24
C PHE A 163 0.36 21.47 4.91
N ASP A 164 1.32 22.37 4.76
CA ASP A 164 2.21 22.44 3.62
C ASP A 164 3.40 21.47 3.75
N TYR A 165 3.83 20.95 2.61
CA TYR A 165 4.97 20.06 2.51
C TYR A 165 5.68 20.30 1.17
N ASP A 166 7.00 20.24 1.18
CA ASP A 166 7.86 20.32 0.00
C ASP A 166 8.55 18.98 -0.17
N SER A 167 8.04 18.19 -1.11
CA SER A 167 8.50 16.84 -1.35
C SER A 167 9.86 16.78 -2.06
N ASN A 168 10.21 17.80 -2.85
CA ASN A 168 11.44 17.83 -3.65
C ASN A 168 12.56 18.71 -3.04
N THR A 169 12.27 19.39 -1.92
CA THR A 169 13.16 20.26 -1.16
C THR A 169 13.70 21.46 -1.95
N ASN A 170 12.95 21.94 -2.94
CA ASN A 170 13.35 23.08 -3.77
C ASN A 170 12.94 24.46 -3.21
N GLY A 171 12.24 24.49 -2.07
CA GLY A 171 11.78 25.72 -1.42
C GLY A 171 10.38 26.19 -1.84
N ALA A 172 9.62 25.38 -2.58
CA ALA A 172 8.20 25.56 -2.86
C ALA A 172 7.41 24.36 -2.37
N THR A 173 6.21 24.58 -1.84
CA THR A 173 5.34 23.48 -1.40
C THR A 173 4.71 22.76 -2.58
N ASP A 174 4.32 21.49 -2.38
CA ASP A 174 3.70 20.65 -3.42
C ASP A 174 2.41 21.30 -4.01
N TRP A 175 1.71 22.13 -3.23
CA TRP A 175 0.53 22.88 -3.67
C TRP A 175 0.88 24.17 -4.41
N GLU A 176 1.90 24.90 -3.97
CA GLU A 176 2.34 26.14 -4.65
C GLU A 176 2.83 25.84 -6.07
N GLU A 177 3.58 24.75 -6.23
CA GLU A 177 4.05 24.28 -7.52
C GLU A 177 2.88 23.90 -8.44
N ALA A 178 1.87 23.19 -7.91
CA ALA A 178 0.69 22.80 -8.67
C ALA A 178 -0.18 24.00 -9.12
N ASN A 179 -0.23 25.09 -8.36
CA ASN A 179 -1.17 26.20 -8.58
C ASN A 179 -0.55 27.47 -9.19
N ARG A 180 0.77 27.62 -9.21
CA ARG A 180 1.43 28.77 -9.87
C ARG A 180 2.61 28.46 -10.75
N LEU A 181 3.18 27.27 -10.63
CA LEU A 181 4.27 26.83 -11.48
C LEU A 181 3.88 25.53 -12.22
N PRO A 182 2.80 25.51 -13.02
CA PRO A 182 2.39 24.30 -13.75
C PRO A 182 3.47 23.77 -14.73
N ALA A 183 4.58 24.51 -14.92
CA ALA A 183 5.76 24.07 -15.65
C ALA A 183 6.81 23.32 -14.77
N THR A 184 6.64 23.26 -13.45
CA THR A 184 7.48 22.51 -12.51
C THR A 184 6.64 21.40 -11.89
N ASP A 185 6.94 20.15 -12.23
CA ASP A 185 6.35 18.97 -11.60
C ASP A 185 6.72 18.94 -10.10
N PRO A 186 5.75 18.97 -9.16
CA PRO A 186 6.04 19.10 -7.73
C PRO A 186 6.84 17.92 -7.16
N PHE A 187 6.84 16.80 -7.88
CA PHE A 187 7.57 15.62 -7.49
C PHE A 187 8.85 15.42 -8.31
N ALA A 188 9.23 16.40 -9.15
CA ALA A 188 10.46 16.34 -9.94
C ALA A 188 11.67 16.24 -9.01
N GLY A 189 12.52 15.24 -9.23
CA GLY A 189 13.69 14.96 -8.37
C GLY A 189 13.36 14.24 -7.05
N ALA A 190 12.11 14.25 -6.58
CA ALA A 190 11.65 13.45 -5.45
C ALA A 190 11.22 12.03 -5.86
N ARG A 191 10.65 11.89 -7.06
CA ARG A 191 10.23 10.62 -7.64
C ARG A 191 11.40 9.66 -7.77
N THR A 192 11.13 8.41 -7.43
CA THR A 192 12.03 7.31 -7.78
C THR A 192 12.03 7.11 -9.30
N ALA A 193 13.20 6.91 -9.90
CA ALA A 193 13.36 6.63 -11.34
C ALA A 193 12.93 5.20 -11.73
N LEU A 194 11.77 4.75 -11.22
CA LEU A 194 11.18 3.44 -11.47
C LEU A 194 10.07 3.58 -12.52
N ALA A 195 10.34 3.16 -13.76
CA ALA A 195 9.41 3.24 -14.88
C ALA A 195 8.54 1.97 -14.99
N SER A 196 7.83 1.64 -13.91
CA SER A 196 6.97 0.43 -13.85
C SER A 196 5.49 0.80 -13.84
N PRO A 197 4.63 0.08 -14.58
CA PRO A 197 3.19 0.25 -14.44
C PRO A 197 2.74 -0.33 -13.09
N LEU A 198 1.94 0.43 -12.35
CA LEU A 198 1.18 -0.12 -11.22
C LEU A 198 -0.03 -0.88 -11.75
N ILE A 199 -0.35 -2.04 -11.17
CA ILE A 199 -1.55 -2.82 -11.48
C ILE A 199 -2.19 -3.37 -10.20
N PRO A 200 -3.53 -3.39 -10.07
CA PRO A 200 -4.21 -3.96 -8.91
C PRO A 200 -4.01 -5.46 -8.79
N PHE A 201 -3.97 -5.94 -7.55
CA PHE A 201 -4.14 -7.34 -7.22
C PHE A 201 -5.63 -7.70 -7.08
N ALA A 202 -6.02 -8.93 -7.39
CA ALA A 202 -7.41 -9.38 -7.28
C ALA A 202 -8.02 -9.20 -5.88
N LEU A 203 -7.19 -9.16 -4.83
CA LEU A 203 -7.65 -8.85 -3.47
C LEU A 203 -8.16 -7.41 -3.29
N CYS A 204 -7.89 -6.51 -4.23
CA CYS A 204 -8.55 -5.19 -4.30
C CYS A 204 -10.06 -5.32 -4.60
N PHE A 205 -10.51 -6.46 -5.13
CA PHE A 205 -11.89 -6.68 -5.57
C PHE A 205 -12.64 -7.76 -4.77
N ALA A 206 -12.02 -8.24 -3.70
CA ALA A 206 -12.59 -9.24 -2.81
C ALA A 206 -13.06 -8.58 -1.51
N ASN A 207 -14.18 -9.05 -0.96
CA ASN A 207 -14.47 -8.88 0.46
C ASN A 207 -14.75 -10.24 1.11
N ALA A 208 -15.00 -10.22 2.42
CA ALA A 208 -15.17 -11.43 3.24
C ALA A 208 -16.20 -12.43 2.70
N ASN A 209 -17.12 -12.02 1.81
CA ASN A 209 -18.22 -12.85 1.36
C ASN A 209 -18.29 -13.06 -0.17
N TRP A 210 -17.50 -12.38 -1.00
CA TRP A 210 -17.54 -12.54 -2.46
C TRP A 210 -16.38 -11.89 -3.23
N MET A 211 -16.16 -12.37 -4.46
CA MET A 211 -15.25 -11.82 -5.47
C MET A 211 -16.08 -11.37 -6.69
N ILE A 212 -15.82 -10.16 -7.19
CA ILE A 212 -16.59 -9.59 -8.32
C ILE A 212 -16.30 -10.37 -9.63
N ALA A 213 -17.16 -10.19 -10.65
CA ALA A 213 -17.00 -10.90 -11.92
C ALA A 213 -15.77 -10.42 -12.72
N PRO A 214 -15.12 -11.28 -13.54
CA PRO A 214 -13.93 -10.90 -14.32
C PRO A 214 -14.05 -9.61 -15.14
N ALA A 215 -15.15 -9.44 -15.89
CA ALA A 215 -15.39 -8.23 -16.68
C ALA A 215 -15.53 -6.96 -15.81
N GLU A 216 -16.08 -7.11 -14.62
CA GLU A 216 -16.22 -6.00 -13.66
C GLU A 216 -14.87 -5.60 -13.06
N GLN A 217 -13.98 -6.57 -12.78
CA GLN A 217 -12.61 -6.28 -12.35
C GLN A 217 -11.84 -5.47 -13.40
N ILE A 218 -11.96 -5.86 -14.67
CA ILE A 218 -11.34 -5.13 -15.78
C ILE A 218 -11.92 -3.71 -15.87
N ALA A 219 -13.24 -3.58 -15.87
CA ALA A 219 -13.92 -2.29 -16.00
C ALA A 219 -13.56 -1.33 -14.84
N LEU A 220 -13.53 -1.80 -13.60
CA LEU A 220 -13.15 -0.98 -12.44
C LEU A 220 -11.67 -0.58 -12.50
N SER A 221 -10.80 -1.50 -12.93
CA SER A 221 -9.37 -1.20 -13.12
C SER A 221 -9.17 -0.11 -14.17
N GLN A 222 -9.80 -0.25 -15.34
CA GLN A 222 -9.72 0.72 -16.43
C GLN A 222 -10.32 2.07 -16.04
N LYS A 223 -11.47 2.08 -15.36
CA LYS A 223 -12.09 3.32 -14.83
C LYS A 223 -11.14 4.06 -13.89
N ALA A 224 -10.37 3.34 -13.10
CA ALA A 224 -9.38 3.92 -12.20
C ALA A 224 -8.05 4.29 -12.87
N GLY A 225 -7.86 3.99 -14.16
CA GLY A 225 -6.66 4.35 -14.94
C GLY A 225 -5.62 3.23 -15.10
N TYR A 226 -5.94 2.00 -14.69
CA TYR A 226 -5.04 0.85 -14.81
C TYR A 226 -5.18 0.14 -16.17
N SER A 227 -4.07 -0.39 -16.67
CA SER A 227 -3.99 -1.16 -17.92
C SER A 227 -3.71 -2.65 -17.71
N GLY A 228 -3.89 -3.16 -16.49
CA GLY A 228 -3.78 -4.58 -16.18
C GLY A 228 -4.22 -4.92 -14.77
N LEU A 229 -4.28 -6.20 -14.44
CA LEU A 229 -4.53 -6.70 -13.07
C LEU A 229 -3.91 -8.09 -12.87
N VAL A 230 -3.55 -8.42 -11.63
CA VAL A 230 -3.11 -9.78 -11.23
C VAL A 230 -4.29 -10.53 -10.62
N VAL A 231 -4.61 -11.71 -11.12
CA VAL A 231 -5.71 -12.57 -10.62
C VAL A 231 -5.25 -13.45 -9.44
N SER A 232 -6.16 -14.06 -8.66
CA SER A 232 -5.77 -14.80 -7.44
C SER A 232 -6.20 -16.26 -7.41
N SER A 233 -5.91 -16.95 -6.30
CA SER A 233 -6.18 -18.39 -6.12
C SER A 233 -7.65 -18.77 -6.33
N TYR A 234 -8.59 -17.83 -6.17
CA TYR A 234 -10.01 -18.04 -6.49
C TYR A 234 -10.24 -18.24 -7.98
N ASP A 235 -9.29 -17.81 -8.81
CA ASP A 235 -9.29 -17.91 -10.26
C ASP A 235 -8.49 -19.12 -10.77
N VAL A 236 -8.02 -20.04 -9.90
CA VAL A 236 -7.39 -21.33 -10.32
C VAL A 236 -8.48 -22.32 -10.78
N ASP A 237 -9.30 -21.83 -11.72
CA ASP A 237 -10.36 -22.51 -12.44
C ASP A 237 -10.25 -22.04 -13.90
N ALA A 238 -10.03 -22.98 -14.81
CA ALA A 238 -9.84 -22.65 -16.22
C ALA A 238 -11.09 -21.99 -16.84
N GLY A 239 -12.29 -22.31 -16.35
CA GLY A 239 -13.54 -21.69 -16.80
C GLY A 239 -13.60 -20.20 -16.45
N ARG A 240 -13.13 -19.83 -15.26
CA ARG A 240 -13.04 -18.44 -14.82
C ARG A 240 -11.92 -17.69 -15.54
N LEU A 241 -10.72 -18.26 -15.68
CA LEU A 241 -9.63 -17.66 -16.46
C LEU A 241 -10.02 -17.43 -17.92
N LYS A 242 -10.78 -18.36 -18.52
CA LYS A 242 -11.30 -18.20 -19.87
C LYS A 242 -12.12 -16.92 -20.04
N LYS A 243 -12.85 -16.48 -19.01
CA LYS A 243 -13.61 -15.21 -19.05
C LYS A 243 -12.70 -13.98 -19.14
N PHE A 244 -11.52 -14.02 -18.51
CA PHE A 244 -10.49 -12.99 -18.71
C PHE A 244 -9.87 -13.12 -20.11
N ALA A 245 -9.47 -14.32 -20.50
CA ALA A 245 -8.80 -14.59 -21.79
C ALA A 245 -9.67 -14.27 -23.01
N ASP A 246 -11.00 -14.34 -22.89
CA ASP A 246 -11.95 -14.01 -23.95
C ASP A 246 -12.39 -12.53 -23.94
N HIS A 247 -11.99 -11.74 -22.92
CA HIS A 247 -12.37 -10.33 -22.85
C HIS A 247 -11.68 -9.54 -23.96
N ALA A 248 -12.43 -8.69 -24.68
CA ALA A 248 -11.93 -8.00 -25.89
C ALA A 248 -10.66 -7.15 -25.64
N ASP A 249 -10.58 -6.48 -24.49
CA ASP A 249 -9.40 -5.69 -24.14
C ASP A 249 -8.18 -6.53 -23.76
N VAL A 250 -8.38 -7.76 -23.26
CA VAL A 250 -7.30 -8.71 -23.01
C VAL A 250 -6.81 -9.30 -24.33
N VAL A 251 -7.73 -9.73 -25.19
CA VAL A 251 -7.42 -10.26 -26.53
C VAL A 251 -6.68 -9.24 -27.39
N SER A 252 -7.05 -7.96 -27.32
CA SER A 252 -6.38 -6.89 -28.07
C SER A 252 -5.07 -6.39 -27.44
N GLY A 253 -4.74 -6.84 -26.23
CA GLY A 253 -3.55 -6.39 -25.48
C GLY A 253 -3.69 -5.02 -24.82
N LYS A 254 -4.86 -4.37 -24.89
CA LYS A 254 -5.16 -3.11 -24.19
C LYS A 254 -5.17 -3.26 -22.67
N PHE A 255 -5.46 -4.47 -22.18
CA PHE A 255 -5.48 -4.78 -20.77
C PHE A 255 -4.73 -6.08 -20.48
N ARG A 256 -3.72 -6.06 -19.61
CA ARG A 256 -2.85 -7.22 -19.36
C ARG A 256 -3.22 -7.98 -18.08
N ILE A 257 -3.11 -9.30 -18.13
CA ILE A 257 -3.19 -10.18 -16.95
C ILE A 257 -1.82 -10.85 -16.78
N PRO A 258 -0.81 -10.19 -16.18
CA PRO A 258 0.56 -10.69 -16.22
C PRO A 258 0.82 -11.87 -15.27
N ALA A 259 -0.05 -12.10 -14.29
CA ALA A 259 0.09 -13.20 -13.35
C ALA A 259 -1.25 -13.64 -12.73
N MET A 260 -1.27 -14.88 -12.27
CA MET A 260 -2.27 -15.43 -11.36
C MET A 260 -1.58 -16.00 -10.13
N LEU A 261 -1.95 -15.50 -8.93
CA LEU A 261 -1.56 -16.18 -7.69
C LEU A 261 -2.21 -17.56 -7.64
N TRP A 262 -1.41 -18.59 -7.39
CA TRP A 262 -1.88 -19.91 -6.97
C TRP A 262 -1.26 -20.26 -5.61
N TRP A 263 -2.09 -20.26 -4.58
CA TRP A 263 -1.73 -20.75 -3.27
C TRP A 263 -1.98 -22.26 -3.19
N THR A 264 -0.96 -23.02 -2.80
CA THR A 264 -1.05 -24.46 -2.59
C THR A 264 -0.18 -24.88 -1.41
N ASN A 265 -0.18 -26.16 -1.05
CA ASN A 265 0.65 -26.69 0.03
C ASN A 265 1.68 -27.72 -0.47
N THR A 266 2.47 -28.31 0.41
CA THR A 266 3.48 -29.33 0.08
C THR A 266 2.93 -30.68 -0.40
N SER A 267 1.61 -30.88 -0.47
CA SER A 267 1.03 -32.12 -1.01
C SER A 267 1.46 -32.34 -2.47
N PRO A 268 1.98 -33.53 -2.83
CA PRO A 268 2.33 -33.87 -4.21
C PRO A 268 1.15 -33.70 -5.17
N LEU A 269 1.42 -33.24 -6.40
CA LEU A 269 0.41 -33.19 -7.45
C LEU A 269 0.19 -34.58 -8.05
N THR A 270 -1.07 -35.00 -8.10
CA THR A 270 -1.43 -36.24 -8.80
C THR A 270 -1.46 -36.01 -10.31
N ALA A 271 -1.25 -37.08 -11.10
CA ALA A 271 -1.40 -37.02 -12.55
C ALA A 271 -2.80 -36.54 -12.98
N ALA A 272 -3.84 -36.93 -12.24
CA ALA A 272 -5.20 -36.48 -12.49
C ALA A 272 -5.37 -34.97 -12.25
N THR A 273 -4.80 -34.43 -11.17
CA THR A 273 -4.80 -32.98 -10.89
C THR A 273 -4.07 -32.20 -11.97
N LEU A 274 -2.91 -32.70 -12.43
CA LEU A 274 -2.17 -32.08 -13.52
C LEU A 274 -3.01 -32.01 -14.81
N VAL A 275 -3.61 -33.13 -15.22
CA VAL A 275 -4.38 -33.21 -16.47
C VAL A 275 -5.68 -32.42 -16.40
N ASN A 276 -6.44 -32.55 -15.32
CA ASN A 276 -7.81 -32.04 -15.25
C ASN A 276 -7.91 -30.60 -14.72
N THR A 277 -6.87 -30.10 -14.05
CA THR A 277 -6.90 -28.79 -13.38
C THR A 277 -5.77 -27.90 -13.86
N ILE A 278 -4.52 -28.35 -13.72
CA ILE A 278 -3.36 -27.49 -13.98
C ILE A 278 -3.18 -27.23 -15.47
N ASN A 279 -3.23 -28.27 -16.31
CA ASN A 279 -3.05 -28.11 -17.76
C ASN A 279 -4.08 -27.14 -18.40
N PRO A 280 -5.39 -27.22 -18.11
CA PRO A 280 -6.36 -26.23 -18.58
C PRO A 280 -6.09 -24.80 -18.11
N VAL A 281 -5.57 -24.63 -16.89
CA VAL A 281 -5.13 -23.32 -16.36
C VAL A 281 -3.92 -22.81 -17.14
N LEU A 282 -2.92 -23.65 -17.39
CA LEU A 282 -1.75 -23.31 -18.19
C LEU A 282 -2.13 -22.95 -19.63
N ASP A 283 -3.12 -23.62 -20.21
CA ASP A 283 -3.64 -23.28 -21.54
C ASP A 283 -4.21 -21.86 -21.58
N GLN A 284 -4.93 -21.42 -20.53
CA GLN A 284 -5.37 -20.03 -20.42
C GLN A 284 -4.20 -19.08 -20.14
N ALA A 285 -3.22 -19.50 -19.35
CA ALA A 285 -2.05 -18.69 -19.03
C ALA A 285 -1.23 -18.34 -20.26
N VAL A 286 -0.99 -19.32 -21.13
CA VAL A 286 -0.29 -19.13 -22.42
C VAL A 286 -1.07 -18.17 -23.34
N ARG A 287 -2.40 -18.29 -23.41
CA ARG A 287 -3.25 -17.39 -24.20
C ARG A 287 -3.13 -15.92 -23.79
N MET A 288 -2.82 -15.64 -22.53
CA MET A 288 -2.76 -14.29 -21.96
C MET A 288 -1.34 -13.77 -21.73
N ASP A 289 -0.29 -14.55 -22.03
CA ASP A 289 1.09 -14.30 -21.58
C ASP A 289 1.15 -14.06 -20.05
N MET A 290 0.43 -14.89 -19.31
CA MET A 290 0.29 -14.82 -17.86
C MET A 290 1.25 -15.81 -17.17
N ALA A 291 1.89 -15.37 -16.10
CA ALA A 291 2.66 -16.25 -15.23
C ALA A 291 1.76 -16.96 -14.21
N LEU A 292 2.05 -18.24 -13.97
CA LEU A 292 1.59 -18.93 -12.78
C LEU A 292 2.49 -18.50 -11.61
N TRP A 293 1.92 -17.79 -10.65
CA TRP A 293 2.65 -17.14 -9.55
C TRP A 293 2.37 -17.89 -8.24
N VAL A 294 3.31 -18.70 -7.76
CA VAL A 294 3.02 -19.79 -6.81
C VAL A 294 3.52 -19.52 -5.41
N VAL A 295 2.62 -19.63 -4.44
CA VAL A 295 2.93 -19.74 -3.00
C VAL A 295 2.80 -21.20 -2.59
N ILE A 296 3.79 -21.72 -1.86
CA ILE A 296 3.73 -23.06 -1.26
C ILE A 296 3.78 -22.95 0.26
N ASP A 297 2.65 -23.29 0.87
CA ASP A 297 2.52 -23.53 2.30
C ASP A 297 2.89 -24.98 2.66
N ASP A 298 3.00 -25.28 3.94
CA ASP A 298 3.16 -26.65 4.40
C ASP A 298 1.83 -27.35 4.72
N ILE A 299 1.94 -28.53 5.33
CA ILE A 299 0.85 -29.18 6.02
C ILE A 299 1.25 -29.23 7.49
N ALA A 300 0.96 -28.15 8.22
CA ALA A 300 1.31 -28.04 9.61
C ALA A 300 0.75 -29.21 10.46
N PRO A 301 1.51 -29.74 11.42
CA PRO A 301 1.02 -30.75 12.36
C PRO A 301 -0.08 -30.17 13.26
N ASP A 302 -1.00 -31.02 13.71
CA ASP A 302 -2.05 -30.64 14.66
C ASP A 302 -1.87 -31.41 15.99
N PRO A 303 -1.58 -30.74 17.12
CA PRO A 303 -1.43 -29.29 17.28
C PRO A 303 -0.10 -28.76 16.74
N VAL A 304 -0.07 -27.49 16.31
CA VAL A 304 1.15 -26.82 15.83
C VAL A 304 2.08 -26.52 17.02
N PRO A 305 3.32 -27.05 17.03
CA PRO A 305 4.31 -26.72 18.05
C PRO A 305 4.63 -25.23 18.10
N THR A 306 4.96 -24.69 19.27
CA THR A 306 5.29 -23.26 19.45
C THR A 306 6.54 -22.81 18.70
N ASP A 307 7.47 -23.72 18.43
CA ASP A 307 8.71 -23.50 17.69
C ASP A 307 8.63 -23.96 16.22
N TYR A 308 7.42 -24.30 15.75
CA TYR A 308 7.21 -24.73 14.37
C TYR A 308 7.58 -23.65 13.36
N LYS A 309 8.24 -24.07 12.28
CA LYS A 309 8.61 -23.21 11.16
C LYS A 309 8.18 -23.85 9.87
N CYS A 310 7.37 -23.13 9.10
CA CYS A 310 6.93 -23.60 7.79
C CYS A 310 8.12 -23.79 6.83
N ASN A 311 9.11 -22.90 6.86
CA ASN A 311 10.34 -22.98 6.08
C ASN A 311 11.42 -23.91 6.69
N SER A 312 11.02 -25.01 7.34
CA SER A 312 12.00 -26.04 7.75
C SER A 312 12.65 -26.68 6.51
N PRO A 313 13.90 -27.18 6.60
CA PRO A 313 14.56 -27.84 5.47
C PRO A 313 13.73 -28.99 4.86
N GLU A 314 12.99 -29.72 5.68
CA GLU A 314 12.11 -30.81 5.23
C GLU A 314 10.93 -30.27 4.41
N ASN A 315 10.25 -29.25 4.90
CA ASN A 315 9.13 -28.61 4.18
C ASN A 315 9.59 -27.93 2.90
N VAL A 316 10.75 -27.27 2.92
CA VAL A 316 11.39 -26.68 1.72
C VAL A 316 11.69 -27.76 0.68
N ALA A 317 12.18 -28.93 1.09
CA ALA A 317 12.43 -30.05 0.19
C ALA A 317 11.14 -30.57 -0.46
N LEU A 318 10.04 -30.65 0.29
CA LEU A 318 8.72 -31.01 -0.25
C LEU A 318 8.19 -29.95 -1.22
N ALA A 319 8.37 -28.66 -0.88
CA ALA A 319 7.99 -27.55 -1.74
C ALA A 319 8.79 -27.58 -3.05
N LEU A 320 10.11 -27.81 -2.99
CA LEU A 320 10.96 -27.95 -4.16
C LEU A 320 10.51 -29.11 -5.05
N ALA A 321 10.22 -30.28 -4.47
CA ALA A 321 9.73 -31.44 -5.24
C ALA A 321 8.43 -31.12 -5.98
N LYS A 322 7.50 -30.41 -5.34
CA LYS A 322 6.26 -29.96 -5.98
C LYS A 322 6.50 -28.90 -7.05
N LEU A 323 7.35 -27.91 -6.78
CA LEU A 323 7.70 -26.86 -7.74
C LEU A 323 8.38 -27.44 -8.98
N HIS A 324 9.21 -28.47 -8.84
CA HIS A 324 9.83 -29.15 -9.97
C HIS A 324 8.77 -29.77 -10.90
N VAL A 325 7.76 -30.45 -10.34
CA VAL A 325 6.63 -30.98 -11.12
C VAL A 325 5.80 -29.87 -11.78
N ILE A 326 5.60 -28.74 -11.10
CA ILE A 326 4.90 -27.58 -11.68
C ILE A 326 5.75 -26.98 -12.82
N ALA A 327 7.06 -26.87 -12.63
CA ALA A 327 7.99 -26.33 -13.61
C ALA A 327 8.04 -27.20 -14.87
N ASP A 328 8.07 -28.54 -14.73
CA ASP A 328 7.93 -29.48 -15.85
C ASP A 328 6.65 -29.24 -16.65
N ALA A 329 5.51 -29.10 -15.96
CA ALA A 329 4.22 -28.84 -16.60
C ALA A 329 4.20 -27.48 -17.33
N CYS A 330 4.76 -26.44 -16.71
CA CYS A 330 4.90 -25.12 -17.31
C CYS A 330 5.80 -25.17 -18.55
N ALA A 331 6.98 -25.77 -18.45
CA ALA A 331 7.93 -25.90 -19.56
C ALA A 331 7.32 -26.67 -20.75
N ALA A 332 6.62 -27.78 -20.48
CA ALA A 332 5.94 -28.57 -21.51
C ALA A 332 4.84 -27.78 -22.27
N LYS A 333 4.25 -26.77 -21.62
CA LYS A 333 3.21 -25.90 -22.18
C LYS A 333 3.74 -24.55 -22.66
N GLN A 334 5.03 -24.26 -22.49
CA GLN A 334 5.62 -22.94 -22.68
C GLN A 334 4.95 -21.85 -21.82
N ALA A 335 4.43 -22.24 -20.65
CA ALA A 335 3.91 -21.32 -19.65
C ALA A 335 5.03 -20.82 -18.72
N ARG A 336 4.79 -19.70 -18.05
CA ARG A 336 5.77 -19.09 -17.15
C ARG A 336 5.47 -19.45 -15.70
N LEU A 337 6.50 -19.81 -14.94
CA LEU A 337 6.43 -20.03 -13.49
C LEU A 337 7.18 -18.91 -12.76
N VAL A 338 6.52 -18.29 -11.79
CA VAL A 338 7.11 -17.30 -10.89
C VAL A 338 6.94 -17.76 -9.45
N LEU A 339 8.02 -17.76 -8.68
CA LEU A 339 7.99 -18.07 -7.25
C LEU A 339 7.51 -16.85 -6.46
N TYR A 340 6.53 -17.04 -5.58
CA TYR A 340 6.01 -16.02 -4.67
C TYR A 340 6.50 -16.30 -3.24
N PRO A 341 7.56 -15.60 -2.76
CA PRO A 341 7.90 -15.63 -1.33
C PRO A 341 6.82 -14.96 -0.48
N HIS A 342 6.32 -15.69 0.52
CA HIS A 342 5.25 -15.23 1.38
C HIS A 342 5.56 -15.52 2.84
N ALA A 343 5.41 -14.52 3.70
CA ALA A 343 5.65 -14.66 5.13
C ALA A 343 4.82 -15.82 5.72
N GLY A 344 5.46 -16.65 6.53
CA GLY A 344 4.83 -17.82 7.15
C GLY A 344 4.70 -19.05 6.27
N THR A 345 5.26 -19.05 5.05
CA THR A 345 5.24 -20.20 4.13
C THR A 345 6.61 -20.85 3.97
N THR A 346 6.76 -21.78 3.02
CA THR A 346 7.99 -22.57 2.86
C THR A 346 9.21 -21.76 2.39
N PHE A 347 9.02 -20.55 1.86
CA PHE A 347 10.08 -19.58 1.62
C PHE A 347 9.52 -18.17 1.84
N ILE A 348 10.06 -17.47 2.85
CA ILE A 348 9.37 -16.32 3.46
C ILE A 348 9.73 -14.96 2.85
N ASP A 349 10.89 -14.87 2.23
CA ASP A 349 11.43 -13.67 1.58
C ASP A 349 12.12 -14.02 0.25
N THR A 350 12.55 -13.00 -0.48
CA THR A 350 13.13 -13.16 -1.81
C THR A 350 14.49 -13.85 -1.79
N GLU A 351 15.22 -13.79 -0.68
CA GLU A 351 16.50 -14.51 -0.57
C GLU A 351 16.27 -16.02 -0.44
N GLU A 352 15.29 -16.44 0.36
CA GLU A 352 14.88 -17.84 0.42
C GLU A 352 14.34 -18.32 -0.93
N ALA A 353 13.52 -17.50 -1.60
CA ALA A 353 13.03 -17.81 -2.95
C ALA A 353 14.17 -17.93 -3.98
N LEU A 354 15.21 -17.10 -3.88
CA LEU A 354 16.40 -17.19 -4.74
C LEU A 354 17.13 -18.53 -4.54
N THR A 355 17.20 -19.02 -3.30
CA THR A 355 17.79 -20.34 -2.99
C THR A 355 16.97 -21.47 -3.63
N VAL A 356 15.63 -21.42 -3.50
CA VAL A 356 14.73 -22.39 -4.16
C VAL A 356 14.85 -22.33 -5.69
N TYR A 357 14.94 -21.13 -6.27
CA TYR A 357 15.19 -20.94 -7.69
C TYR A 357 16.51 -21.57 -8.15
N GLN A 358 17.61 -21.38 -7.41
CA GLN A 358 18.91 -21.98 -7.76
C GLN A 358 18.84 -23.51 -7.78
N GLN A 359 18.08 -24.10 -6.86
CA GLN A 359 17.83 -25.54 -6.84
C GLN A 359 16.99 -26.00 -8.04
N LEU A 360 15.92 -25.27 -8.39
CA LEU A 360 15.13 -25.55 -9.60
C LEU A 360 15.95 -25.40 -10.88
N ALA A 361 16.80 -24.38 -10.97
CA ALA A 361 17.70 -24.18 -12.10
C ALA A 361 18.69 -25.35 -12.24
N ALA A 362 19.24 -25.85 -11.13
CA ALA A 362 20.09 -27.03 -11.10
C ALA A 362 19.32 -28.32 -11.50
N LEU A 363 18.01 -28.36 -11.29
CA LEU A 363 17.10 -29.41 -11.75
C LEU A 363 16.63 -29.22 -13.21
N GLY A 364 17.15 -28.24 -13.93
CA GLY A 364 16.86 -28.03 -15.35
C GLY A 364 15.81 -26.97 -15.65
N HIS A 365 15.43 -26.13 -14.68
CA HIS A 365 14.44 -25.06 -14.84
C HIS A 365 14.99 -23.62 -14.68
N PRO A 366 16.00 -23.20 -15.48
CA PRO A 366 16.51 -21.83 -15.43
C PRO A 366 15.51 -20.79 -15.95
N GLU A 367 14.40 -21.20 -16.57
CA GLU A 367 13.30 -20.35 -17.03
C GLU A 367 12.39 -19.86 -15.90
N VAL A 368 12.46 -20.45 -14.70
CA VAL A 368 11.73 -19.99 -13.52
C VAL A 368 12.16 -18.57 -13.15
N ARG A 369 11.22 -17.77 -12.64
CA ARG A 369 11.46 -16.38 -12.26
C ARG A 369 11.02 -16.11 -10.83
N LEU A 370 11.43 -14.97 -10.31
CA LEU A 370 11.17 -14.53 -8.94
C LEU A 370 10.20 -13.35 -8.90
N SER A 371 9.55 -13.20 -7.75
CA SER A 371 8.86 -11.97 -7.37
C SER A 371 9.34 -11.43 -6.03
N LEU A 372 9.12 -10.13 -5.78
CA LEU A 372 9.53 -9.41 -4.58
C LEU A 372 8.33 -8.67 -3.96
N HIS A 373 8.16 -8.70 -2.64
CA HIS A 373 6.98 -8.12 -2.00
C HIS A 373 7.34 -7.30 -0.77
N LEU A 374 7.04 -6.00 -0.78
CA LEU A 374 7.34 -5.10 0.34
C LEU A 374 6.87 -5.68 1.69
N CYS A 375 5.60 -6.05 1.81
CA CYS A 375 5.03 -6.59 3.06
C CYS A 375 5.74 -7.85 3.58
N HIS A 376 6.21 -8.75 2.70
CA HIS A 376 6.85 -10.00 3.13
C HIS A 376 8.31 -9.81 3.49
N GLU A 377 9.02 -8.92 2.79
CA GLU A 377 10.36 -8.49 3.19
C GLU A 377 10.34 -7.76 4.55
N GLN A 378 9.29 -6.96 4.82
CA GLN A 378 9.05 -6.37 6.12
C GLN A 378 8.76 -7.43 7.20
N ALA A 379 7.88 -8.39 6.92
CA ALA A 379 7.52 -9.46 7.85
C ALA A 379 8.74 -10.34 8.22
N ALA A 380 9.61 -10.60 7.26
CA ALA A 380 10.86 -11.33 7.46
C ALA A 380 11.95 -10.51 8.19
N GLY A 381 11.73 -9.21 8.40
CA GLY A 381 12.75 -8.31 8.95
C GLY A 381 13.92 -8.06 7.99
N ALA A 382 13.72 -8.29 6.69
CA ALA A 382 14.75 -8.22 5.66
C ALA A 382 14.99 -6.81 5.09
N MET A 383 14.22 -5.80 5.52
CA MET A 383 14.36 -4.43 5.00
C MET A 383 15.75 -3.82 5.21
N GLY A 384 16.49 -4.22 6.26
CA GLY A 384 17.86 -3.72 6.50
C GLY A 384 18.90 -4.17 5.46
N ARG A 385 18.57 -5.18 4.65
CA ARG A 385 19.45 -5.80 3.64
C ARG A 385 18.84 -5.82 2.24
N ILE A 386 17.72 -5.12 2.05
CA ILE A 386 16.90 -5.18 0.84
C ILE A 386 17.67 -4.83 -0.44
N ALA A 387 18.60 -3.88 -0.38
CA ALA A 387 19.43 -3.51 -1.53
C ALA A 387 20.26 -4.69 -2.05
N THR A 388 20.87 -5.47 -1.15
CA THR A 388 21.63 -6.67 -1.50
C THR A 388 20.71 -7.76 -2.04
N THR A 389 19.56 -7.99 -1.40
CA THR A 389 18.57 -8.98 -1.86
C THR A 389 18.11 -8.66 -3.28
N VAL A 390 17.75 -7.40 -3.55
CA VAL A 390 17.30 -6.95 -4.88
C VAL A 390 18.41 -7.05 -5.92
N ALA A 391 19.64 -6.64 -5.61
CA ALA A 391 20.78 -6.77 -6.52
C ALA A 391 21.03 -8.23 -6.93
N ASN A 392 20.93 -9.17 -5.98
CA ASN A 392 21.13 -10.60 -6.25
C ASN A 392 19.97 -11.22 -7.06
N ALA A 393 18.74 -10.77 -6.82
CA ALA A 393 17.54 -11.28 -7.47
C ALA A 393 17.23 -10.62 -8.83
N ALA A 394 17.81 -9.44 -9.10
CA ALA A 394 17.50 -8.60 -10.26
C ALA A 394 17.46 -9.34 -11.62
N PRO A 395 18.40 -10.26 -11.94
CA PRO A 395 18.36 -10.99 -13.22
C PRO A 395 17.13 -11.90 -13.41
N TYR A 396 16.45 -12.24 -12.32
CA TYR A 396 15.36 -13.22 -12.30
C TYR A 396 14.01 -12.59 -11.92
N LEU A 397 14.01 -11.33 -11.50
CA LEU A 397 12.83 -10.64 -10.99
C LEU A 397 11.92 -10.19 -12.14
N VAL A 398 10.66 -10.60 -12.12
CA VAL A 398 9.66 -10.24 -13.16
C VAL A 398 8.36 -9.65 -12.63
N LEU A 399 8.16 -9.73 -11.31
CA LEU A 399 7.01 -9.19 -10.59
C LEU A 399 7.51 -8.59 -9.28
N ALA A 400 6.98 -7.44 -8.90
CA ALA A 400 7.19 -6.89 -7.58
C ALA A 400 5.89 -6.32 -7.05
N SER A 401 5.72 -6.23 -5.74
CA SER A 401 4.52 -5.63 -5.15
C SER A 401 4.84 -4.58 -4.12
N VAL A 402 3.98 -3.56 -4.06
CA VAL A 402 4.02 -2.47 -3.10
C VAL A 402 2.65 -2.32 -2.45
N ASP A 403 2.65 -1.86 -1.22
CA ASP A 403 1.48 -1.60 -0.41
C ASP A 403 1.66 -0.31 0.39
N GLY A 404 0.55 0.27 0.82
CA GLY A 404 0.58 1.21 1.93
C GLY A 404 0.50 0.41 3.23
N SER A 405 1.25 0.78 4.26
CA SER A 405 1.23 0.02 5.51
C SER A 405 1.65 0.86 6.71
N ASN A 406 1.20 0.45 7.90
CA ASN A 406 1.80 0.91 9.17
C ASN A 406 2.90 -0.05 9.66
N SER A 407 2.75 -1.33 9.32
CA SER A 407 3.66 -2.44 9.59
C SER A 407 3.31 -3.60 8.65
N TRP A 408 4.12 -4.66 8.64
CA TRP A 408 3.89 -5.86 7.83
C TRP A 408 2.52 -6.53 8.08
N ALA A 409 1.91 -6.31 9.24
CA ALA A 409 0.62 -6.89 9.62
C ALA A 409 -0.57 -5.98 9.32
N ASP A 410 -0.35 -4.75 8.86
CA ASP A 410 -1.37 -3.73 8.62
C ASP A 410 -1.24 -3.16 7.21
N ILE A 411 -1.53 -4.01 6.22
CA ILE A 411 -1.53 -3.73 4.78
C ILE A 411 -2.78 -2.92 4.38
N LYS A 412 -2.59 -1.90 3.54
CA LYS A 412 -3.60 -0.90 3.15
C LYS A 412 -3.45 -0.47 1.69
N PRO A 413 -4.40 0.29 1.13
CA PRO A 413 -4.18 1.03 -0.11
C PRO A 413 -2.93 1.91 -0.05
N LEU A 414 -2.27 2.14 -1.18
CA LEU A 414 -0.93 2.76 -1.25
C LEU A 414 -0.88 4.19 -0.69
N ASP A 415 -2.00 4.90 -0.73
CA ASP A 415 -2.12 6.26 -0.19
C ASP A 415 -2.30 6.32 1.34
N GLN A 416 -2.37 5.16 2.00
CA GLN A 416 -2.57 5.05 3.44
C GLN A 416 -1.38 4.38 4.14
N GLY A 417 -1.28 4.60 5.45
CA GLY A 417 -0.21 4.03 6.27
C GLY A 417 0.90 5.03 6.56
N SER A 418 1.71 4.71 7.57
CA SER A 418 2.83 5.55 8.02
C SER A 418 4.19 5.10 7.48
N TYR A 419 4.28 3.93 6.86
CA TYR A 419 5.52 3.43 6.28
C TYR A 419 5.85 4.15 4.97
N ASP A 420 7.10 4.58 4.80
CA ASP A 420 7.58 5.18 3.55
C ASP A 420 8.12 4.08 2.61
N PRO A 421 7.45 3.78 1.48
CA PRO A 421 7.91 2.77 0.52
C PRO A 421 9.07 3.26 -0.35
N THR A 422 9.43 4.54 -0.30
CA THR A 422 10.42 5.14 -1.23
C THR A 422 11.78 4.42 -1.23
N PRO A 423 12.38 4.04 -0.09
CA PRO A 423 13.64 3.28 -0.10
C PRO A 423 13.53 1.92 -0.81
N PHE A 424 12.39 1.24 -0.67
CA PHE A 424 12.13 -0.03 -1.37
C PHE A 424 11.97 0.17 -2.88
N LEU A 425 11.30 1.23 -3.30
CA LEU A 425 11.17 1.56 -4.73
C LEU A 425 12.52 1.94 -5.35
N ARG A 426 13.36 2.67 -4.61
CA ARG A 426 14.70 3.08 -5.08
C ARG A 426 15.59 1.89 -5.40
N VAL A 427 15.63 0.86 -4.55
CA VAL A 427 16.46 -0.31 -4.83
C VAL A 427 16.03 -1.08 -6.10
N LEU A 428 14.73 -1.05 -6.44
CA LEU A 428 14.24 -1.60 -7.70
C LEU A 428 14.65 -0.73 -8.90
N ALA A 429 14.59 0.60 -8.76
CA ALA A 429 15.06 1.51 -9.80
C ALA A 429 16.56 1.41 -10.05
N ASP A 430 17.37 1.28 -8.99
CA ASP A 430 18.83 1.18 -9.07
C ASP A 430 19.32 -0.04 -9.87
N VAL A 431 18.51 -1.12 -9.89
CA VAL A 431 18.78 -2.32 -10.69
C VAL A 431 18.07 -2.32 -12.05
N GLY A 432 17.39 -1.23 -12.42
CA GLY A 432 16.70 -1.07 -13.69
C GLY A 432 15.46 -1.97 -13.84
N TYR A 433 14.79 -2.31 -12.75
CA TYR A 433 13.55 -3.09 -12.82
C TYR A 433 12.46 -2.31 -13.58
N THR A 434 11.84 -2.96 -14.57
CA THR A 434 10.78 -2.39 -15.42
C THR A 434 9.53 -3.27 -15.47
N GLY A 435 9.53 -4.37 -14.72
CA GLY A 435 8.37 -5.26 -14.63
C GLY A 435 7.20 -4.58 -13.93
N PRO A 436 5.99 -5.16 -14.00
CA PRO A 436 4.82 -4.63 -13.33
C PRO A 436 5.02 -4.55 -11.80
N MET A 437 4.45 -3.49 -11.22
CA MET A 437 4.34 -3.30 -9.78
C MET A 437 2.90 -3.60 -9.37
N VAL A 438 2.72 -4.60 -8.51
CA VAL A 438 1.40 -5.03 -8.05
C VAL A 438 1.01 -4.21 -6.82
N LEU A 439 -0.12 -3.52 -6.87
CA LEU A 439 -0.76 -2.91 -5.72
C LEU A 439 -1.31 -4.01 -4.83
N HIS A 440 -0.60 -4.30 -3.75
CA HIS A 440 -0.93 -5.37 -2.84
C HIS A 440 -1.82 -4.85 -1.70
N THR A 441 -3.09 -5.24 -1.73
CA THR A 441 -4.02 -4.95 -0.64
C THR A 441 -4.50 -6.24 0.00
N TYR A 442 -4.79 -6.22 1.29
CA TYR A 442 -5.32 -7.37 2.01
C TYR A 442 -6.44 -6.96 2.96
N ALA A 443 -7.49 -7.79 3.03
CA ALA A 443 -8.62 -7.63 3.95
C ALA A 443 -9.22 -6.21 3.98
N LEU A 444 -9.34 -5.58 2.80
CA LEU A 444 -9.96 -4.27 2.68
C LEU A 444 -11.39 -4.33 3.21
N ARG A 445 -11.70 -3.43 4.14
CA ARG A 445 -13.04 -3.29 4.74
C ARG A 445 -13.85 -2.15 4.13
N ASP A 446 -13.30 -1.43 3.16
CA ASP A 446 -14.01 -0.35 2.46
C ASP A 446 -14.99 -0.96 1.43
N PRO A 447 -16.30 -0.66 1.50
CA PRO A 447 -17.27 -1.14 0.52
C PRO A 447 -17.09 -0.52 -0.88
N ARG A 448 -16.24 0.51 -1.04
CA ARG A 448 -16.02 1.23 -2.32
C ARG A 448 -14.70 0.81 -2.96
N LEU A 449 -14.75 -0.30 -3.68
CA LEU A 449 -13.59 -0.93 -4.32
C LEU A 449 -12.91 -0.01 -5.37
N ASP A 450 -13.63 0.93 -5.98
CA ASP A 450 -13.07 1.82 -7.00
C ASP A 450 -12.36 3.06 -6.44
N ASP A 451 -12.77 3.53 -5.25
CA ASP A 451 -12.21 4.72 -4.61
C ASP A 451 -10.70 4.55 -4.34
N HIS A 452 -10.34 3.47 -3.65
CA HIS A 452 -8.95 3.25 -3.22
C HIS A 452 -8.01 2.97 -4.39
N LEU A 453 -8.51 2.42 -5.50
CA LEU A 453 -7.74 2.19 -6.73
C LEU A 453 -7.28 3.52 -7.33
N VAL A 454 -8.21 4.46 -7.52
CA VAL A 454 -7.86 5.81 -7.99
C VAL A 454 -6.87 6.49 -7.03
N ARG A 455 -7.11 6.41 -5.71
CA ARG A 455 -6.21 7.03 -4.73
C ARG A 455 -4.80 6.43 -4.76
N SER A 456 -4.71 5.11 -4.88
CA SER A 456 -3.43 4.40 -4.95
C SER A 456 -2.67 4.74 -6.24
N LEU A 457 -3.36 4.90 -7.37
CA LEU A 457 -2.71 5.30 -8.63
C LEU A 457 -2.18 6.74 -8.57
N ILE A 458 -2.95 7.68 -8.00
CA ILE A 458 -2.46 9.04 -7.81
C ILE A 458 -1.22 9.02 -6.91
N ARG A 459 -1.26 8.29 -5.79
CA ARG A 459 -0.10 8.15 -4.90
C ARG A 459 1.11 7.53 -5.62
N TRP A 460 0.90 6.53 -6.47
CA TRP A 460 1.96 5.93 -7.28
C TRP A 460 2.65 6.97 -8.16
N ASN A 461 1.88 7.80 -8.87
CA ASN A 461 2.41 8.86 -9.71
C ASN A 461 3.13 9.98 -8.93
N GLN A 462 2.93 10.07 -7.62
CA GLN A 462 3.74 10.94 -6.74
C GLN A 462 5.06 10.28 -6.33
N LEU A 463 5.09 8.95 -6.23
CA LEU A 463 6.25 8.17 -5.75
C LEU A 463 7.26 7.84 -6.86
N VAL A 464 6.79 7.63 -8.09
CA VAL A 464 7.63 7.17 -9.21
C VAL A 464 7.51 8.06 -10.44
N ALA A 465 8.53 8.01 -11.30
CA ALA A 465 8.49 8.60 -12.62
C ALA A 465 7.39 7.93 -13.48
N ALA A 466 6.81 8.70 -14.40
CA ALA A 466 5.93 8.13 -15.41
C ALA A 466 6.70 7.10 -16.26
N PRO A 467 6.09 5.95 -16.59
CA PRO A 467 6.73 4.89 -17.37
C PRO A 467 7.04 5.27 -18.82
#